data_AF-A0A370L5F1-F1
#
_entry.id   AF-A0A370L5F1-F1
#
_cell.length_a   1.000
_cell.length_b   1.000
_cell.length_c   1.000
_cell.angle_alpha   90.00
_cell.angle_beta   90.00
_cell.angle_gamma   90.00
#
_symmetry.space_group_name_H-M   'P 1'
#
loop_
_entity.id
_entity.type
_entity.pdbx_description
1 polymer ?
#
loop_
_entity_poly.entity_id
_entity_poly.type
_entity_poly.pdbx_seq_one_letter_code
_entity_poly.pdbx_strand_id
1 'polypeptide(L)'
;STSFAMQGMDLTLRGALAWRHAFGDVDPAATLAFAGSNAFTVAGVPIAKNAALVEAGLDLAISKSTTLGISYTGQLASDAQDHAFKANLAIRF
;
A
#
# COMPACT_ATOMS: atom_id res chain seq x y z
N SER A 1 -15.31 7.43 4.56
CA SER A 1 -15.45 6.66 5.82
C SER A 1 -16.89 6.78 6.29
N THR A 2 -17.34 5.83 7.10
CA THR A 2 -18.71 5.81 7.65
C THR A 2 -18.63 5.52 9.14
N SER A 3 -19.37 6.26 9.96
CA SER A 3 -19.37 6.09 11.43
C SER A 3 -20.73 5.64 11.93
N PHE A 4 -20.73 4.81 12.96
CA PHE A 4 -21.92 4.22 13.56
C PHE A 4 -21.71 3.98 15.06
N ALA A 5 -22.76 4.18 15.85
CA ALA A 5 -22.73 3.89 17.27
C ALA A 5 -23.08 2.41 17.51
N MET A 6 -22.21 1.67 18.20
CA MET A 6 -22.42 0.28 18.58
C MET A 6 -22.21 0.14 20.09
N GLN A 7 -23.27 -0.20 20.83
CA GLN A 7 -23.23 -0.34 22.31
C GLN A 7 -22.62 0.87 23.06
N GLY A 8 -22.81 2.09 22.55
CA GLY A 8 -22.26 3.31 23.15
C GLY A 8 -20.81 3.63 22.78
N MET A 9 -20.19 2.81 21.93
CA MET A 9 -18.88 3.08 21.33
C MET A 9 -19.07 3.55 19.88
N ASP A 10 -18.29 4.56 19.47
CA ASP A 10 -18.27 5.01 18.08
C ASP A 10 -17.33 4.13 17.26
N LEU A 11 -17.87 3.55 16.20
CA LEU A 11 -17.15 2.71 15.27
C LEU A 11 -17.07 3.39 13.91
N THR A 12 -15.87 3.52 13.37
CA THR A 12 -15.63 4.13 12.06
C THR A 12 -15.05 3.11 11.10
N LEU A 13 -15.75 2.91 9.97
CA LEU A 13 -15.26 2.11 8.85
C LEU A 13 -14.58 3.00 7.81
N ARG A 14 -13.47 2.48 7.30
CA ARG A 14 -12.68 3.05 6.22
C ARG A 14 -12.55 2.03 5.10
N GLY A 15 -12.67 2.49 3.87
CA GLY A 15 -12.47 1.67 2.68
C GLY A 15 -11.99 2.55 1.55
N ALA A 16 -11.04 2.04 0.76
CA ALA A 16 -10.53 2.71 -0.43
C ALA A 16 -10.19 1.70 -1.52
N LEU A 17 -10.38 2.14 -2.76
CA LEU A 17 -9.96 1.44 -3.96
C LEU A 17 -9.25 2.45 -4.85
N ALA A 18 -8.05 2.12 -5.31
CA ALA A 18 -7.27 2.98 -6.18
C ALA A 18 -6.55 2.16 -7.27
N TRP A 19 -6.20 2.84 -8.35
CA TRP A 19 -5.44 2.27 -9.46
C TRP A 19 -4.21 3.14 -9.75
N ARG A 20 -3.05 2.50 -9.85
CA ARG A 20 -1.79 3.14 -10.19
C ARG A 20 -1.33 2.66 -11.56
N HIS A 21 -1.04 3.60 -12.44
CA HIS A 21 -0.41 3.34 -13.74
C HIS A 21 0.96 4.01 -13.79
N ALA A 22 2.00 3.25 -14.12
CA ALA A 22 3.33 3.77 -14.40
C ALA A 22 3.44 4.10 -15.89
N PHE A 23 3.87 5.33 -16.19
CA PHE A 23 4.02 5.82 -17.55
C PHE A 23 5.46 5.71 -18.03
N GLY A 24 5.65 5.62 -19.34
CA GLY A 24 6.97 5.47 -19.96
C GLY A 24 7.41 4.01 -20.05
N ASP A 25 8.72 3.84 -20.23
CA ASP A 25 9.38 2.54 -20.17
C ASP A 25 9.52 2.09 -18.71
N VAL A 26 9.04 0.90 -18.41
CA VAL A 26 9.05 0.31 -17.06
C VAL A 26 9.99 -0.89 -16.97
N ASP A 27 10.72 -1.18 -18.05
CA ASP A 27 11.71 -2.24 -18.17
C ASP A 27 13.11 -1.60 -18.13
N PRO A 28 13.66 -1.32 -16.94
CA PRO A 28 14.92 -0.60 -16.84
C PRO A 28 16.06 -1.39 -17.48
N ALA A 29 16.86 -0.75 -18.32
CA ALA A 29 18.07 -1.32 -18.88
C ALA A 29 19.23 -0.31 -18.81
N ALA A 30 20.44 -0.81 -18.58
CA ALA A 30 21.66 0.00 -18.55
C ALA A 30 22.70 -0.58 -19.51
N THR A 31 23.17 0.25 -20.45
CA THR A 31 24.32 -0.10 -21.30
C THR A 31 25.61 0.40 -20.67
N LEU A 32 26.55 -0.50 -20.45
CA LEU A 32 27.81 -0.28 -19.76
C LEU A 32 28.98 -0.76 -20.62
N ALA A 33 30.18 -0.27 -20.35
CA ALA A 33 31.42 -0.74 -20.98
C ALA A 33 32.58 -0.63 -19.98
N PHE A 34 33.52 -1.58 -20.02
CA PHE A 34 34.81 -1.41 -19.38
C PHE A 34 35.76 -0.66 -20.33
N ALA A 35 36.80 -0.02 -19.77
CA ALA A 35 37.77 0.69 -20.60
C ALA A 35 38.44 -0.27 -21.60
N GLY A 36 38.33 0.03 -22.90
CA GLY A 36 38.89 -0.79 -23.98
C GLY A 36 38.07 -2.03 -24.36
N SER A 37 36.85 -2.20 -23.84
CA SER A 37 35.96 -3.31 -24.19
C SER A 37 34.77 -2.87 -25.06
N ASN A 38 34.06 -3.86 -25.61
CA ASN A 38 32.74 -3.64 -26.19
C ASN A 38 31.71 -3.31 -25.10
N ALA A 39 30.67 -2.57 -25.48
CA ALA A 39 29.54 -2.30 -24.62
C ALA A 39 28.66 -3.55 -24.44
N PHE A 40 28.00 -3.64 -23.29
CA PHE A 40 27.02 -4.67 -22.96
C PHE A 40 25.83 -4.04 -22.23
N THR A 41 24.67 -4.68 -22.34
CA THR A 41 23.43 -4.19 -21.71
C THR A 41 23.01 -5.11 -20.58
N VAL A 42 22.62 -4.52 -19.45
CA VAL A 42 22.13 -5.22 -18.26
C VAL A 42 20.67 -4.82 -18.04
N ALA A 43 19.78 -5.80 -17.97
CA ALA A 43 18.40 -5.59 -17.59
C ALA A 43 18.28 -5.45 -16.07
N GLY A 44 17.49 -4.48 -15.62
CA GLY A 44 17.07 -4.35 -14.23
C GLY A 44 15.76 -5.09 -13.95
N VAL A 45 15.24 -4.95 -12.73
CA VAL A 45 13.96 -5.53 -12.34
C VAL A 45 12.82 -4.62 -12.86
N PRO A 46 11.90 -5.13 -13.69
CA PRO A 46 10.76 -4.35 -14.16
C PRO A 46 9.89 -3.82 -13.03
N ILE A 47 9.37 -2.60 -13.21
CA ILE A 47 8.34 -2.05 -12.33
C ILE A 47 6.98 -2.42 -12.91
N ALA A 48 6.06 -2.91 -12.08
CA ALA A 48 4.75 -3.26 -12.56
C ALA A 48 4.01 -2.02 -13.11
N LYS A 49 3.63 -2.07 -14.39
CA LYS A 49 3.00 -0.95 -15.10
C LYS A 49 1.64 -0.56 -14.52
N ASN A 50 0.93 -1.53 -13.97
CA ASN A 50 -0.42 -1.41 -13.48
C ASN A 50 -0.54 -2.07 -12.12
N ALA A 51 -1.14 -1.38 -11.14
CA ALA A 51 -1.41 -1.94 -9.84
C ALA A 51 -2.76 -1.47 -9.30
N ALA A 52 -3.56 -2.41 -8.79
CA ALA A 52 -4.72 -2.12 -7.95
C ALA A 52 -4.28 -1.99 -6.50
N LEU A 53 -4.85 -1.01 -5.79
CA LEU A 53 -4.68 -0.83 -4.36
C LEU A 53 -6.05 -0.93 -3.69
N VAL A 54 -6.14 -1.73 -2.64
CA VAL A 54 -7.33 -1.91 -1.81
C VAL A 54 -6.98 -1.67 -0.36
N GLU A 55 -7.81 -0.89 0.32
CA GLU A 55 -7.70 -0.68 1.76
C GLU A 55 -9.04 -0.91 2.44
N ALA A 56 -8.98 -1.53 3.61
CA ALA A 56 -10.10 -1.69 4.52
C ALA A 56 -9.63 -1.42 5.95
N GLY A 57 -10.40 -0.68 6.72
CA GLY A 57 -10.03 -0.31 8.08
C GLY A 57 -11.23 -0.11 8.99
N LEU A 58 -10.98 -0.28 10.27
CA LEU A 58 -11.94 -0.17 11.35
C LEU A 58 -11.27 0.55 12.52
N ASP A 59 -11.91 1.59 13.04
CA ASP A 59 -11.48 2.27 14.26
C ASP A 59 -12.62 2.26 15.28
N LEU A 60 -12.35 1.71 16.47
CA LEU A 60 -13.29 1.61 17.57
C LEU A 60 -12.87 2.55 18.70
N ALA A 61 -13.72 3.52 19.02
CA ALA A 61 -13.55 4.36 20.20
C ALA A 61 -14.00 3.61 21.46
N ILE A 62 -13.06 2.92 22.10
CA ILE A 62 -13.28 2.14 23.32
C ILE A 62 -13.67 3.07 24.48
N SER A 63 -13.12 4.29 24.50
CA SER A 63 -13.48 5.34 25.46
C SER A 63 -13.33 6.72 24.80
N LYS A 64 -13.63 7.79 25.55
CA LYS A 64 -13.40 9.18 25.09
C LYS A 64 -11.93 9.50 24.78
N SER A 65 -10.99 8.72 25.32
CA SER A 65 -9.54 8.94 25.16
C SER A 65 -8.81 7.76 24.51
N THR A 66 -9.48 6.63 24.25
CA THR A 66 -8.85 5.41 23.74
C THR A 66 -9.51 4.92 22.46
N THR A 67 -8.72 4.69 21.42
CA THR A 67 -9.17 4.15 20.13
C THR A 67 -8.33 2.94 19.73
N LEU A 68 -8.98 1.84 19.38
CA LEU A 68 -8.35 0.66 18.78
C LEU A 68 -8.62 0.67 17.27
N GLY A 69 -7.58 0.68 16.47
CA GLY A 69 -7.65 0.61 15.01
C GLY A 69 -7.10 -0.70 14.49
N ILE A 70 -7.74 -1.24 13.45
CA ILE A 70 -7.21 -2.31 12.61
C ILE A 70 -7.38 -1.94 11.15
N SER A 71 -6.42 -2.31 10.31
CA SER A 71 -6.50 -2.08 8.87
C SER A 71 -5.76 -3.14 8.08
N TYR A 72 -6.24 -3.37 6.87
CA TYR A 72 -5.62 -4.19 5.86
C TYR A 72 -5.43 -3.37 4.58
N THR A 73 -4.26 -3.50 3.97
CA THR A 73 -3.92 -2.88 2.69
C THR A 73 -3.36 -3.94 1.76
N GLY A 74 -3.86 -4.00 0.53
CA GLY A 74 -3.37 -4.87 -0.53
C GLY A 74 -2.96 -4.04 -1.74
N GLN A 75 -1.79 -4.34 -2.29
CA GLN A 75 -1.37 -3.88 -3.61
C GLN A 75 -1.21 -5.09 -4.52
N LEU A 76 -1.93 -5.11 -5.63
CA LEU A 76 -1.97 -6.22 -6.58
C LEU A 76 -1.54 -5.75 -7.95
N ALA A 77 -0.49 -6.35 -8.49
CA ALA A 77 0.01 -6.13 -9.84
C ALA A 77 0.28 -7.47 -10.54
N SER A 78 0.61 -7.43 -11.83
CA SER A 78 0.90 -8.63 -12.64
C SER A 78 2.02 -9.48 -12.04
N ASP A 79 3.09 -8.81 -11.59
CA ASP A 79 4.36 -9.46 -11.23
C ASP A 79 4.72 -9.27 -9.75
N ALA A 80 3.89 -8.57 -8.98
CA ALA A 80 4.11 -8.30 -7.57
C ALA A 80 2.78 -8.16 -6.81
N GLN A 81 2.73 -8.71 -5.60
CA GLN A 81 1.60 -8.59 -4.69
C GLN A 81 2.12 -8.35 -3.28
N ASP A 82 1.64 -7.27 -2.65
CA ASP A 82 2.00 -6.90 -1.29
C ASP A 82 0.74 -6.82 -0.43
N HIS A 83 0.80 -7.42 0.74
CA HIS A 83 -0.31 -7.45 1.68
C HIS A 83 0.19 -7.06 3.06
N ALA A 84 -0.47 -6.09 3.70
CA ALA A 84 -0.13 -5.66 5.03
C ALA A 84 -1.36 -5.60 5.93
N PHE A 85 -1.18 -6.09 7.15
CA PHE A 85 -2.13 -5.94 8.23
C PHE A 85 -1.51 -5.07 9.32
N LYS A 86 -2.32 -4.19 9.92
CA LYS A 86 -1.90 -3.29 10.99
C LYS A 86 -2.97 -3.26 12.07
N ALA A 87 -2.52 -3.26 13.32
CA ALA A 87 -3.32 -2.92 14.48
C ALA A 87 -2.62 -1.81 15.28
N ASN A 88 -3.39 -0.90 15.87
CA ASN A 88 -2.86 0.20 16.67
C ASN A 88 -3.80 0.56 17.82
N LEU A 89 -3.24 0.96 18.95
CA LEU A 89 -3.97 1.51 20.10
C LEU A 89 -3.51 2.94 20.33
N ALA A 90 -4.43 3.90 20.24
CA ALA A 90 -4.17 5.31 20.50
C ALA A 90 -4.79 5.73 21.82
N ILE A 91 -4.01 6.39 22.68
CA ILE A 91 -4.43 6.90 24.00
C ILE A 91 -4.10 8.38 24.07
N ARG A 92 -5.10 9.21 24.44
CA ARG A 92 -4.93 10.65 24.71
C ARG A 92 -4.92 10.90 26.22
N PHE A 93 -4.03 11.78 26.67
CA PHE A 93 -3.86 12.21 28.07
C PHE A 93 -4.33 13.65 28.25
#